data_AF-A4ILD5-F1
#
_entry.id   AF-A4ILD5-F1
#
_cell.length_a   1.000
_cell.length_b   1.000
_cell.length_c   1.000
_cell.angle_alpha   90.00
_cell.angle_beta   90.00
_cell.angle_gamma   90.00
#
_symmetry.space_group_name_H-M   'P 1'
#
loop_
_entity.id
_entity.type
_entity.pdbx_description
1 polymer ?
#
loop_
_entity_poly.entity_id
_entity_poly.type
_entity_poly.pdbx_seq_one_letter_code
_entity_poly.pdbx_strand_id
1 'polypeptide(L)'
;MCQVLGVSRSGYYDWLKRAKSKQKERKEQLTQQIRNEYLKSRKIYGSPKITQELHKQGIRVSQKTVARIMSEEGLRFITVRKFKATTNSNHPYNVYDNLLKQNFQATAPNEVWMADITYIPTDEGWLYLASIMDLYTRKIVGWYIDTRMTKELVIKALQRALNNEKPTGRVLHHSDRGSQYASNDYQQL
;
A
#
# COMPACT_ATOMS: atom_id res chain seq x y z
N MET A 1 -47.61 -24.11 20.60
CA MET A 1 -46.77 -23.74 19.43
C MET A 1 -47.56 -23.63 18.13
N CYS A 2 -48.06 -24.72 17.52
CA CYS A 2 -48.75 -24.64 16.20
C CYS A 2 -49.97 -23.69 16.19
N GLN A 3 -50.81 -23.71 17.23
CA GLN A 3 -51.94 -22.78 17.38
C GLN A 3 -51.51 -21.31 17.57
N VAL A 4 -50.41 -21.07 18.28
CA VAL A 4 -49.88 -19.73 18.53
C VAL A 4 -49.28 -19.11 17.26
N LEU A 5 -48.69 -19.95 16.39
CA LEU A 5 -48.06 -19.53 15.14
C LEU A 5 -48.98 -19.63 13.91
N GLY A 6 -50.24 -20.03 14.07
CA GLY A 6 -51.22 -20.15 12.97
C GLY A 6 -50.89 -21.23 11.93
N VAL A 7 -50.15 -22.28 12.30
CA VAL A 7 -49.74 -23.36 11.38
C VAL A 7 -50.46 -24.67 11.69
N SER A 8 -50.72 -25.49 10.66
CA SER A 8 -51.33 -26.82 10.85
C SER A 8 -50.33 -27.78 11.52
N ARG A 9 -50.85 -28.65 12.40
CA ARG A 9 -50.02 -29.68 13.06
C ARG A 9 -49.40 -30.63 12.04
N SER A 10 -50.15 -31.03 11.00
CA SER A 10 -49.65 -31.88 9.91
C SER A 10 -48.52 -31.21 9.14
N GLY A 11 -48.70 -29.94 8.75
CA GLY A 11 -47.66 -29.18 8.03
C GLY A 11 -46.38 -28.99 8.84
N TYR A 12 -46.49 -28.82 10.16
CA TYR A 12 -45.35 -28.77 11.07
C TYR A 12 -44.56 -30.09 11.08
N TYR A 13 -45.23 -31.23 11.26
CA TYR A 13 -44.56 -32.53 11.28
C TYR A 13 -44.02 -32.94 9.89
N ASP A 14 -44.72 -32.58 8.82
CA ASP A 14 -44.24 -32.79 7.45
C ASP A 14 -42.99 -31.97 7.15
N TRP A 15 -42.94 -30.72 7.60
CA TRP A 15 -41.75 -29.88 7.52
C TRP A 15 -40.58 -30.48 8.32
N LEU A 16 -40.86 -30.99 9.52
CA LEU A 16 -39.85 -31.56 10.42
C LEU A 16 -39.22 -32.84 9.85
N LYS A 17 -40.01 -33.65 9.13
CA LYS A 17 -39.56 -34.87 8.45
C LYS A 17 -39.03 -34.62 7.03
N ARG A 18 -39.16 -33.40 6.49
CA ARG A 18 -38.80 -33.10 5.11
C ARG A 18 -37.28 -33.18 4.92
N ALA A 19 -36.85 -34.06 4.02
CA ALA A 19 -35.45 -34.13 3.61
C ALA A 19 -34.97 -32.78 3.04
N LYS A 20 -33.65 -32.56 3.05
CA LYS A 20 -33.08 -31.35 2.46
C LYS A 20 -33.51 -31.24 1.00
N SER A 21 -33.91 -30.04 0.58
CA SER A 21 -34.22 -29.82 -0.83
C SER A 21 -32.94 -29.89 -1.65
N LYS A 22 -33.05 -30.30 -2.93
CA LYS A 22 -31.92 -30.30 -3.88
C LYS A 22 -31.21 -28.94 -3.94
N GLN A 23 -31.95 -27.84 -3.75
CA GLN A 23 -31.38 -26.50 -3.71
C GLN A 23 -30.51 -26.27 -2.47
N LYS A 24 -30.92 -26.78 -1.31
CA LYS A 24 -30.15 -26.68 -0.07
C LYS A 24 -28.88 -27.52 -0.14
N GLU A 25 -28.98 -28.73 -0.67
CA GLU A 25 -27.82 -29.61 -0.93
C GLU A 25 -26.82 -28.96 -1.89
N ARG A 26 -27.30 -28.42 -3.02
CA ARG A 26 -26.45 -27.69 -3.98
C ARG A 26 -25.78 -26.48 -3.34
N LYS A 27 -26.48 -25.74 -2.48
CA LYS A 27 -25.90 -24.60 -1.76
C LYS A 27 -24.78 -25.06 -0.83
N GLU A 28 -24.99 -26.12 -0.05
CA GLU A 28 -23.99 -26.68 0.85
C GLU A 28 -22.73 -27.14 0.10
N GLN A 29 -22.90 -27.84 -1.03
CA GLN A 29 -21.79 -28.24 -1.90
C GLN A 29 -21.01 -27.04 -2.45
N LEU A 30 -21.72 -26.03 -2.95
CA LEU A 30 -21.10 -24.82 -3.50
C LEU A 30 -20.36 -24.02 -2.42
N THR A 31 -20.91 -23.94 -1.20
CA THR A 31 -20.25 -23.32 -0.05
C THR A 31 -18.91 -24.00 0.25
N GLN A 32 -18.87 -25.33 0.23
CA GLN A 32 -17.63 -26.07 0.46
C GLN A 32 -16.60 -25.82 -0.63
N GLN A 33 -17.01 -25.80 -1.90
CA GLN A 33 -16.12 -25.48 -3.02
C GLN A 33 -15.54 -24.07 -2.93
N ILE A 34 -16.37 -23.07 -2.58
CA ILE A 34 -15.94 -21.69 -2.36
C ILE A 34 -14.93 -21.59 -1.22
N ARG A 35 -15.18 -22.27 -0.08
CA ARG A 35 -14.24 -22.30 1.06
C ARG A 35 -12.90 -22.92 0.65
N ASN A 36 -12.92 -24.01 -0.11
CA ASN A 36 -11.69 -24.68 -0.57
C ASN A 36 -10.85 -23.73 -1.45
N GLU A 37 -11.46 -23.06 -2.43
CA GLU A 37 -10.73 -22.12 -3.30
C GLU A 37 -10.23 -20.89 -2.53
N TYR A 38 -11.03 -20.39 -1.60
CA TYR A 38 -10.64 -19.29 -0.73
C TYR A 38 -9.39 -19.64 0.10
N LEU A 39 -9.36 -20.83 0.73
CA LEU A 39 -8.21 -21.30 1.51
C LEU A 39 -6.99 -21.61 0.63
N LYS A 40 -7.18 -22.24 -0.53
CA LYS A 40 -6.12 -22.53 -1.51
C LYS A 40 -5.42 -21.25 -1.98
N SER A 41 -6.19 -20.17 -2.14
CA SER A 41 -5.65 -18.84 -2.47
C SER A 41 -4.95 -18.13 -1.31
N ARG A 42 -4.78 -18.78 -0.14
CA ARG A 42 -4.32 -18.16 1.11
C ARG A 42 -5.17 -16.95 1.51
N LYS A 43 -6.48 -17.03 1.28
CA LYS A 43 -7.46 -15.97 1.56
C LYS A 43 -7.30 -14.71 0.70
N ILE A 44 -6.51 -14.74 -0.39
CA ILE A 44 -6.26 -13.58 -1.24
C ILE A 44 -7.41 -13.35 -2.23
N TYR A 45 -8.06 -14.41 -2.68
CA TYR A 45 -9.06 -14.30 -3.74
C TYR A 45 -10.42 -13.86 -3.20
N GLY A 46 -10.98 -12.82 -3.81
CA GLY A 46 -12.37 -12.41 -3.64
C GLY A 46 -13.31 -13.13 -4.62
N SER A 47 -14.59 -12.77 -4.56
CA SER A 47 -15.64 -13.37 -5.39
C SER A 47 -15.37 -13.39 -6.90
N PRO A 48 -14.72 -12.38 -7.54
CA PRO A 48 -14.43 -12.45 -8.97
C PRO A 48 -13.48 -13.60 -9.32
N LYS A 49 -12.36 -13.71 -8.59
CA LYS A 49 -11.33 -14.73 -8.86
C LYS A 49 -11.79 -16.13 -8.48
N ILE A 50 -12.51 -16.27 -7.36
CA ILE A 50 -13.12 -17.55 -6.98
C ILE A 50 -14.12 -18.00 -8.05
N THR A 51 -14.94 -17.09 -8.59
CA THR A 51 -15.89 -17.44 -9.67
C THR A 51 -15.17 -17.98 -10.91
N GLN A 52 -14.08 -17.34 -11.33
CA GLN A 52 -13.26 -17.82 -12.44
C GLN A 52 -12.68 -19.21 -12.17
N GLU A 53 -12.20 -19.46 -10.96
CA GLU A 53 -11.60 -20.75 -10.59
C GLU A 53 -12.66 -21.87 -10.54
N LEU A 54 -13.86 -21.57 -10.04
CA LEU A 54 -14.99 -22.50 -10.10
C LEU A 54 -15.41 -22.78 -11.55
N HIS A 55 -15.37 -21.78 -12.44
CA HIS A 55 -15.67 -21.98 -13.86
C HIS A 55 -14.65 -22.89 -14.54
N LYS A 56 -13.34 -22.77 -14.21
CA LYS A 56 -12.30 -23.69 -14.70
C LYS A 56 -12.52 -25.14 -14.24
N GLN A 57 -13.17 -25.31 -13.10
CA GLN A 57 -13.58 -26.63 -12.57
C GLN A 57 -14.92 -27.11 -13.15
N GLY A 58 -15.49 -26.39 -14.13
CA GLY A 58 -16.76 -26.74 -14.79
C GLY A 58 -18.01 -26.35 -14.01
N ILE A 59 -17.88 -25.64 -12.88
CA ILE A 59 -19.01 -25.25 -12.03
C ILE A 59 -19.63 -23.95 -12.54
N ARG A 60 -20.85 -24.03 -13.09
CA ARG A 60 -21.59 -22.85 -13.55
C ARG A 60 -22.27 -22.14 -12.38
N VAL A 61 -21.74 -20.97 -12.02
CA VAL A 61 -22.27 -20.11 -10.95
C VAL A 61 -22.07 -18.63 -11.28
N SER A 62 -23.02 -17.79 -10.87
CA SER A 62 -22.87 -16.33 -11.02
C SER A 62 -21.95 -15.76 -9.93
N GLN A 63 -21.19 -14.72 -10.26
CA GLN A 63 -20.35 -14.02 -9.28
C GLN A 63 -21.17 -13.47 -8.10
N LYS A 64 -22.41 -13.00 -8.34
CA LYS A 64 -23.31 -12.51 -7.28
C LYS A 64 -23.66 -13.61 -6.28
N THR A 65 -23.87 -14.84 -6.76
CA THR A 65 -24.12 -15.99 -5.88
C THR A 65 -22.89 -16.31 -5.03
N VAL A 66 -21.69 -16.30 -5.62
CA VAL A 66 -20.43 -16.51 -4.89
C VAL A 66 -20.23 -15.42 -3.84
N ALA A 67 -20.42 -14.15 -4.20
CA ALA A 67 -20.31 -13.02 -3.28
C ALA A 67 -21.28 -13.13 -2.11
N ARG A 68 -22.54 -13.54 -2.36
CA ARG A 68 -23.52 -13.76 -1.30
C ARG A 68 -23.10 -14.86 -0.34
N ILE A 69 -22.66 -16.02 -0.86
CA ILE A 69 -22.19 -17.13 -0.02
C ILE A 69 -20.96 -16.71 0.78
N MET A 70 -19.98 -16.05 0.17
CA MET A 70 -18.81 -15.54 0.88
C MET A 70 -19.20 -14.59 2.01
N SER A 71 -20.20 -13.71 1.79
CA SER A 71 -20.71 -12.80 2.83
C SER A 71 -21.41 -13.54 3.96
N GLU A 72 -22.27 -14.52 3.66
CA GLU A 72 -22.96 -15.37 4.65
C GLU A 72 -21.96 -16.16 5.50
N GLU A 73 -20.82 -16.52 4.93
CA GLU A 73 -19.74 -17.31 5.53
C GLU A 73 -18.63 -16.46 6.18
N GLY A 74 -18.72 -15.13 6.10
CA GLY A 74 -17.69 -14.22 6.63
C GLY A 74 -16.33 -14.30 5.91
N LEU A 75 -16.28 -14.82 4.68
CA LEU A 75 -15.05 -14.93 3.89
C LEU A 75 -14.69 -13.58 3.25
N ARG A 76 -13.65 -12.94 3.78
CA ARG A 76 -13.17 -11.63 3.30
C ARG A 76 -11.76 -11.75 2.72
N PHE A 77 -11.61 -11.33 1.47
CA PHE A 77 -10.29 -11.34 0.83
C PHE A 77 -9.29 -10.48 1.62
N ILE A 78 -8.07 -10.97 1.73
CA ILE A 78 -6.96 -10.26 2.37
C ILE A 78 -6.04 -9.74 1.28
N THR A 79 -5.73 -8.44 1.35
CA THR A 79 -4.66 -7.86 0.55
C THR A 79 -3.41 -7.78 1.40
N VAL A 80 -2.41 -8.59 1.09
CA VAL A 80 -1.09 -8.43 1.71
C VAL A 80 -0.42 -7.25 1.02
N ARG A 81 -0.27 -6.11 1.70
CA ARG A 81 0.60 -5.02 1.22
C ARG A 81 2.01 -5.59 1.15
N LYS A 82 2.62 -5.59 -0.04
CA LYS A 82 4.05 -5.87 -0.16
C LYS A 82 4.81 -4.70 0.48
N PHE A 83 5.31 -4.89 1.70
CA PHE A 83 6.25 -3.95 2.29
C PHE A 83 7.61 -4.18 1.61
N LYS A 84 8.04 -3.24 0.78
CA LYS A 84 9.43 -3.17 0.31
C LYS A 84 10.09 -2.03 1.08
N ALA A 85 11.01 -2.35 1.98
CA ALA A 85 11.88 -1.34 2.57
C ALA A 85 12.88 -0.90 1.47
N THR A 86 12.65 0.28 0.89
CA THR A 86 13.54 0.86 -0.13
C THR A 86 14.78 1.51 0.48
N THR A 87 14.73 1.83 1.78
CA THR A 87 15.79 2.56 2.49
C THR A 87 16.41 1.66 3.55
N ASN A 88 17.68 1.31 3.39
CA ASN A 88 18.45 0.67 4.45
C ASN A 88 18.97 1.75 5.42
N SER A 89 18.17 2.10 6.43
CA SER A 89 18.61 3.00 7.51
C SER A 89 19.63 2.36 8.46
N ASN A 90 19.99 1.08 8.27
CA ASN A 90 21.02 0.40 9.04
C ASN A 90 22.37 0.54 8.34
N HIS A 91 22.95 1.75 8.44
CA HIS A 91 24.27 2.08 7.94
C HIS A 91 25.14 2.65 9.07
N PRO A 92 26.48 2.50 9.02
CA PRO A 92 27.37 2.93 10.09
C PRO A 92 27.56 4.46 10.19
N TYR A 93 26.95 5.24 9.31
CA TYR A 93 27.12 6.70 9.27
C TYR A 93 26.31 7.44 10.34
N ASN A 94 26.84 8.59 10.78
CA ASN A 94 26.21 9.44 11.79
C ASN A 94 24.85 9.96 11.33
N VAL A 95 23.83 9.71 12.15
CA VAL A 95 22.48 10.24 11.96
C VAL A 95 22.29 11.40 12.93
N TYR A 96 22.05 12.60 12.41
CA TYR A 96 21.79 13.78 13.22
C TYR A 96 20.37 13.80 13.76
N ASP A 97 20.17 14.50 14.89
CA ASP A 97 18.85 14.68 15.49
C ASP A 97 17.91 15.39 14.52
N ASN A 98 16.67 14.89 14.44
CA ASN A 98 15.63 15.52 13.64
C ASN A 98 15.17 16.82 14.32
N LEU A 99 15.84 17.93 13.99
CA LEU A 99 15.52 19.27 14.50
C LEU A 99 14.16 19.78 14.01
N LEU A 100 13.67 19.28 12.88
CA LEU A 100 12.37 19.67 12.32
C LEU A 100 11.21 19.18 13.21
N LYS A 101 11.34 18.00 13.85
CA LYS A 101 10.30 17.39 14.72
C LYS A 101 8.87 17.44 14.16
N GLN A 102 8.73 17.28 12.84
CA GLN A 102 7.47 17.42 12.08
C GLN A 102 6.81 18.82 12.12
N ASN A 103 7.53 19.84 12.58
CA ASN A 103 7.12 21.24 12.44
C ASN A 103 7.50 21.74 11.05
N PHE A 104 6.54 21.74 10.13
CA PHE A 104 6.73 22.20 8.75
C PHE A 104 6.43 23.70 8.56
N GLN A 105 6.62 24.51 9.60
CA GLN A 105 6.47 25.95 9.53
C GLN A 105 7.81 26.61 9.20
N ALA A 106 7.80 27.47 8.18
CA ALA A 106 8.88 28.40 7.86
C ALA A 106 8.25 29.80 7.74
N THR A 107 8.95 30.83 8.20
CA THR A 107 8.51 32.22 8.24
C THR A 107 9.13 33.08 7.14
N ALA A 108 10.25 32.64 6.56
CA ALA A 108 10.92 33.30 5.46
C ALA A 108 11.57 32.31 4.48
N PRO A 109 11.87 32.73 3.24
CA PRO A 109 12.68 31.93 2.32
C PRO A 109 14.04 31.58 2.93
N ASN A 110 14.55 30.41 2.58
CA ASN A 110 15.87 29.88 2.97
C ASN A 110 16.04 29.64 4.48
N GLU A 111 14.95 29.47 5.23
CA GLU A 111 15.02 28.99 6.62
C GLU A 111 15.07 27.46 6.70
N VAL A 112 14.26 26.78 5.89
CA VAL A 112 14.14 25.32 5.89
C VAL A 112 14.09 24.78 4.46
N TRP A 113 15.02 23.88 4.15
CA TRP A 113 15.05 23.13 2.90
C TRP A 113 14.71 21.66 3.14
N MET A 114 13.82 21.13 2.31
CA MET A 114 13.38 19.73 2.33
C MET A 114 13.99 19.01 1.12
N ALA A 115 14.70 17.90 1.35
CA ALA A 115 15.28 17.08 0.31
C ALA A 115 14.58 15.72 0.19
N ASP A 116 14.35 15.29 -1.04
CA ASP A 116 13.75 13.99 -1.35
C ASP A 116 14.34 13.40 -2.63
N ILE A 117 14.34 12.06 -2.73
CA ILE A 117 14.68 11.32 -3.94
C ILE A 117 13.44 10.61 -4.47
N THR A 118 13.06 10.95 -5.71
CA THR A 118 11.96 10.31 -6.43
C THR A 118 12.48 9.50 -7.61
N TYR A 119 11.76 8.42 -7.95
CA TYR A 119 12.09 7.48 -9.01
C TYR A 119 11.17 7.71 -10.21
N ILE A 120 11.75 7.92 -11.37
CA ILE A 120 11.03 8.17 -12.63
C ILE A 120 11.22 6.95 -13.53
N PRO A 121 10.16 6.17 -13.81
CA PRO A 121 10.23 5.06 -14.77
C PRO A 121 10.30 5.60 -16.19
N THR A 122 11.19 5.04 -17.01
CA THR A 122 11.30 5.29 -18.45
C THR A 122 11.36 3.96 -19.21
N ASP A 123 11.25 4.02 -20.54
CA ASP A 123 11.39 2.83 -21.40
C ASP A 123 12.82 2.27 -21.41
N GLU A 124 13.81 3.06 -20.98
CA GLU A 124 15.23 2.69 -20.93
C GLU A 124 15.70 2.29 -19.53
N GLY A 125 14.84 2.39 -18.51
CA GLY A 125 15.16 2.04 -17.13
C GLY A 125 14.63 3.05 -16.12
N TRP A 126 15.27 3.11 -14.96
CA TRP A 126 14.89 4.04 -13.89
C TRP A 126 15.83 5.24 -13.88
N LEU A 127 15.24 6.43 -13.77
CA LEU A 127 15.95 7.65 -13.41
C LEU A 127 15.66 8.01 -11.95
N TYR A 128 16.65 8.58 -11.30
CA TYR A 128 16.58 9.02 -9.92
C TYR A 128 16.73 10.54 -9.90
N LEU A 129 15.73 11.24 -9.37
CA LEU A 129 15.70 12.69 -9.22
C LEU A 129 15.89 13.03 -7.75
N ALA A 130 16.99 13.68 -7.40
CA ALA A 130 17.13 14.37 -6.12
C ALA A 130 16.65 15.81 -6.28
N SER A 131 15.77 16.23 -5.38
CA SER A 131 15.22 17.59 -5.38
C SER A 131 15.28 18.20 -3.98
N ILE A 132 15.52 19.50 -3.92
CA ILE A 132 15.55 20.30 -2.70
C ILE A 132 14.55 21.42 -2.86
N MET A 133 13.56 21.43 -1.97
CA MET A 133 12.49 22.40 -1.92
C MET A 133 12.69 23.36 -0.75
N ASP A 134 12.55 24.65 -1.00
CA ASP A 134 12.39 25.63 0.07
C ASP A 134 10.97 25.55 0.66
N LEU A 135 10.88 25.37 1.98
CA LEU A 135 9.62 25.05 2.64
C LEU A 135 8.63 26.23 2.67
N TYR A 136 9.15 27.47 2.68
CA TYR A 136 8.34 28.69 2.70
C TYR A 136 7.76 28.98 1.31
N THR A 137 8.62 29.08 0.30
CA THR A 137 8.25 29.44 -1.07
C THR A 137 7.70 28.28 -1.89
N ARG A 138 7.94 27.03 -1.45
CA ARG A 138 7.68 25.79 -2.22
C ARG A 138 8.46 25.67 -3.53
N LYS A 139 9.44 26.53 -3.74
CA LYS A 139 10.31 26.50 -4.92
C LYS A 139 11.27 25.33 -4.82
N ILE A 140 11.49 24.60 -5.92
CA ILE A 140 12.63 23.68 -6.04
C ILE A 140 13.88 24.52 -6.27
N VAL A 141 14.69 24.67 -5.23
CA VAL A 141 15.88 25.51 -5.21
C VAL A 141 17.09 24.81 -5.81
N GLY A 142 17.12 23.47 -5.75
CA GLY A 142 18.16 22.66 -6.39
C GLY A 142 17.62 21.28 -6.76
N TRP A 143 18.11 20.73 -7.87
CA TRP A 143 17.79 19.38 -8.29
C TRP A 143 18.86 18.81 -9.20
N TYR A 144 18.99 17.48 -9.20
CA TYR A 144 19.84 16.73 -10.11
C TYR A 144 19.21 15.39 -10.45
N ILE A 145 19.44 14.89 -11.66
CA ILE A 145 18.91 13.62 -12.15
C ILE A 145 20.05 12.74 -12.63
N ASP A 146 19.99 11.44 -12.31
CA ASP A 146 20.97 10.45 -12.75
C ASP A 146 20.32 9.07 -12.95
N THR A 147 21.00 8.20 -13.69
CA THR A 147 20.63 6.79 -13.90
C THR A 147 20.96 5.91 -12.69
N ARG A 148 21.68 6.44 -11.70
CA ARG A 148 22.07 5.71 -10.49
C ARG A 148 21.78 6.53 -9.22
N MET A 149 21.29 5.84 -8.19
CA MET A 149 21.03 6.42 -6.88
C MET A 149 22.29 6.47 -6.01
N THR A 150 23.22 7.37 -6.32
CA THR A 150 24.50 7.52 -5.61
C THR A 150 24.51 8.73 -4.66
N LYS A 151 25.59 8.92 -3.88
CA LYS A 151 25.77 10.13 -3.06
C LYS A 151 25.97 11.39 -3.91
N GLU A 152 26.57 11.26 -5.09
CA GLU A 152 26.83 12.37 -6.00
C GLU A 152 25.53 12.99 -6.51
N LEU A 153 24.46 12.19 -6.65
CA LEU A 153 23.12 12.67 -7.01
C LEU A 153 22.63 13.73 -6.03
N VAL A 154 22.68 13.45 -4.73
CA VAL A 154 22.22 14.38 -3.68
C VAL A 154 23.18 15.54 -3.49
N ILE A 155 24.50 15.30 -3.56
CA ILE A 155 25.53 16.35 -3.47
C ILE A 155 25.33 17.40 -4.57
N LYS A 156 25.14 16.99 -5.82
CA LYS A 156 24.93 17.92 -6.94
C LYS A 156 23.63 18.72 -6.81
N ALA A 157 22.57 18.10 -6.28
CA ALA A 157 21.33 18.82 -5.99
C ALA A 157 21.55 19.91 -4.92
N LEU A 158 22.29 19.60 -3.85
CA LEU A 158 22.62 20.55 -2.78
C LEU A 158 23.52 21.69 -3.25
N GLN A 159 24.58 21.39 -4.01
CA GLN A 159 25.44 22.40 -4.60
C GLN A 159 24.66 23.36 -5.51
N ARG A 160 23.71 22.84 -6.30
CA ARG A 160 22.82 23.67 -7.12
C ARG A 160 21.92 24.56 -6.26
N ALA A 161 21.35 24.04 -5.17
CA ALA A 161 20.54 24.83 -4.24
C ALA A 161 21.35 25.99 -3.63
N LEU A 162 22.55 25.70 -3.11
CA LEU A 162 23.45 26.71 -2.55
C LEU A 162 23.84 27.78 -3.57
N ASN A 163 24.15 27.38 -4.81
CA ASN A 163 24.52 28.31 -5.88
C ASN A 163 23.36 29.19 -6.35
N ASN A 164 22.14 28.66 -6.37
CA ASN A 164 20.96 29.36 -6.84
C ASN A 164 20.42 30.36 -5.80
N GLU A 165 20.36 29.96 -4.54
CA GLU A 165 19.75 30.77 -3.47
C GLU A 165 20.75 31.64 -2.72
N LYS A 166 22.02 31.22 -2.66
CA LYS A 166 23.12 31.93 -1.95
C LYS A 166 22.69 32.43 -0.56
N PRO A 167 22.19 31.55 0.31
CA PRO A 167 21.69 31.95 1.62
C PRO A 167 22.80 32.61 2.44
N THR A 168 22.51 33.75 3.05
CA THR A 168 23.46 34.52 3.85
C THR A 168 23.49 34.09 5.32
N GLY A 169 22.62 33.16 5.71
CA GLY A 169 22.45 32.68 7.08
C GLY A 169 22.36 31.16 7.15
N ARG A 170 22.04 30.66 8.35
CA ARG A 170 21.90 29.22 8.58
C ARG A 170 20.59 28.72 7.97
N VAL A 171 20.69 27.70 7.11
CA VAL A 171 19.54 26.99 6.56
C VAL A 171 19.39 25.65 7.27
N LEU A 172 18.19 25.32 7.74
CA LEU A 172 17.89 23.98 8.22
C LEU A 172 17.65 23.06 7.01
N HIS A 173 18.60 22.17 6.74
CA HIS A 173 18.45 21.15 5.70
C HIS A 173 17.90 19.85 6.28
N HIS A 174 16.74 19.42 5.81
CA HIS A 174 16.07 18.19 6.22
C HIS A 174 15.99 17.20 5.06
N SER A 175 16.58 16.02 5.25
CA SER A 175 16.55 14.90 4.32
C SER A 175 16.13 13.61 5.04
N ASP A 176 15.85 12.56 4.26
CA ASP A 176 15.66 11.23 4.83
C ASP A 176 16.98 10.62 5.35
N ARG A 177 16.88 9.45 5.98
CA ARG A 177 18.04 8.72 6.53
C ARG A 177 18.64 7.74 5.52
N GLY A 178 18.55 8.03 4.22
CA GLY A 178 19.24 7.27 3.20
C GLY A 178 20.76 7.39 3.36
N SER A 179 21.49 6.31 3.05
CA SER A 179 22.96 6.29 3.08
C SER A 179 23.62 7.38 2.21
N GLN A 180 22.90 7.89 1.21
CA GLN A 180 23.31 8.99 0.34
C GLN A 180 23.47 10.29 1.14
N TYR A 181 22.46 10.62 1.95
CA TYR A 181 22.44 11.83 2.79
C TYR A 181 23.28 11.70 4.06
N ALA A 182 23.49 10.47 4.55
CA ALA A 182 24.33 10.22 5.71
C ALA A 182 25.83 10.16 5.38
N SER A 183 26.22 10.25 4.10
CA SER A 183 27.63 10.20 3.69
C SER A 183 28.41 11.42 4.20
N ASN A 184 29.68 11.20 4.59
CA ASN A 184 30.54 12.28 5.11
C ASN A 184 30.66 13.45 4.12
N ASP A 185 30.80 13.15 2.83
CA ASP A 185 30.92 14.17 1.77
C ASP A 185 29.68 15.06 1.70
N TYR A 186 28.49 14.51 1.98
CA TYR A 186 27.25 15.28 2.01
C TYR A 186 27.15 16.14 3.27
N GLN A 187 27.65 15.64 4.41
CA GLN A 187 27.61 16.34 5.70
C GLN A 187 28.62 17.49 5.81
N GLN A 188 29.66 17.50 4.97
CA GLN A 188 30.69 18.55 4.94
C GLN A 188 30.35 19.73 4.03
N LEU A 189 29.27 19.65 3.24
CA LEU A 189 28.77 20.71 2.36
C LEU A 189 27.94 21.75 3.14
#